data_AF-A0A2V9R5R6-F1
#
_entry.id   AF-A0A2V9R5R6-F1
#
_cell.length_a   1.000
_cell.length_b   1.000
_cell.length_c   1.000
_cell.angle_alpha   90.00
_cell.angle_beta   90.00
_cell.angle_gamma   90.00
#
_symmetry.space_group_name_H-M   'P 1'
#
loop_
_entity.id
_entity.type
_entity.pdbx_description
1 polymer ?
#
loop_
_entity_poly.entity_id
_entity_poly.type
_entity_poly.pdbx_seq_one_letter_code
_entity_poly.pdbx_strand_id
1 'polypeptide(L)' 'MDDRIYIFDTTLRDGEQSPGCSMNLEEKLKMARQLEALRVDIIE' A
#
# COMPACT_ATOMS: atom_id res chain seq x y z
N MET A 1 0.02 -28.23 -5.95
CA MET A 1 0.63 -27.01 -5.40
C MET A 1 -0.34 -25.90 -5.72
N ASP A 2 -0.68 -25.07 -4.74
CA ASP A 2 -1.64 -23.98 -4.94
C ASP A 2 -0.87 -22.81 -5.60
N ASP A 3 -1.25 -22.42 -6.81
CA ASP A 3 -0.60 -21.34 -7.58
C ASP A 3 -1.04 -19.95 -7.09
N ARG A 4 -1.04 -19.75 -5.77
CA ARG A 4 -1.45 -18.49 -5.16
C ARG A 4 -0.38 -17.42 -5.38
N ILE A 5 -0.78 -16.32 -6.02
CA ILE A 5 0.02 -15.10 -6.14
C ILE A 5 -0.18 -14.27 -4.86
N TYR A 6 0.93 -13.75 -4.32
CA TYR A 6 0.92 -12.79 -3.22
C TYR A 6 1.21 -11.39 -3.74
N ILE A 7 0.48 -10.41 -3.23
CA ILE A 7 0.64 -8.99 -3.56
C ILE A 7 1.27 -8.27 -2.38
N PHE A 8 2.48 -7.75 -2.61
CA PHE A 8 3.22 -6.88 -1.71
C PHE A 8 3.12 -5.45 -2.25
N ASP A 9 2.41 -4.58 -1.55
CA ASP A 9 2.18 -3.20 -1.95
C ASP A 9 3.15 -2.24 -1.23
N THR A 10 3.85 -1.40 -1.99
CA THR A 10 4.85 -0.46 -1.48
C THR A 10 4.41 1.01 -1.54
N THR A 11 3.11 1.25 -1.72
CA THR A 11 2.58 2.61 -1.93
C THR A 11 2.84 3.52 -0.73
N LEU A 12 2.73 3.02 0.50
CA LEU A 12 2.88 3.84 1.70
C LEU A 12 4.33 4.16 2.06
N ARG A 13 5.31 3.43 1.50
CA ARG A 13 6.75 3.64 1.74
C ARG A 13 7.50 4.15 0.52
N ASP A 14 7.56 3.39 -0.57
CA ASP A 14 8.25 3.82 -1.79
C ASP A 14 7.43 4.89 -2.53
N GLY A 15 6.11 4.74 -2.54
CA GLY A 15 5.22 5.72 -3.16
C GLY A 15 5.36 7.10 -2.52
N GLU A 16 5.41 7.19 -1.17
CA GLU A 16 5.56 8.49 -0.49
C GLU A 16 6.93 9.16 -0.68
N GLN A 17 7.97 8.37 -0.99
CA GLN A 17 9.32 8.88 -1.26
C GLN A 17 9.43 9.50 -2.66
N SER A 18 8.44 9.26 -3.54
CA SER A 18 8.40 9.87 -4.85
C SER A 18 8.17 11.39 -4.76
N PRO A 19 8.86 12.21 -5.58
CA PRO A 19 8.72 13.66 -5.55
C PRO A 19 7.26 14.09 -5.73
N GLY A 20 6.73 14.86 -4.78
CA GLY A 20 5.34 15.35 -4.82
C GLY A 20 4.28 14.36 -4.36
N CYS A 21 4.67 13.17 -3.88
CA CYS A 21 3.76 12.13 -3.39
C CYS A 21 3.73 12.00 -1.86
N SER A 22 4.28 12.98 -1.12
CA SER A 22 4.28 12.96 0.34
C SER A 22 2.86 12.93 0.89
N MET A 23 2.63 12.02 1.84
CA MET A 23 1.34 11.84 2.51
C MET A 23 1.44 12.21 3.98
N ASN A 24 0.46 12.95 4.47
CA ASN A 24 0.27 13.13 5.91
C ASN A 24 -0.34 11.86 6.55
N LEU A 25 -0.41 11.83 7.88
CA LEU A 25 -0.92 10.67 8.62
C LEU A 25 -2.33 10.25 8.21
N GLU A 26 -3.24 11.21 8.00
CA GLU A 26 -4.63 10.93 7.63
C GLU A 26 -4.71 10.34 6.21
N GLU A 27 -3.93 10.89 5.28
CA GLU A 27 -3.81 10.38 3.91
C GLU A 27 -3.26 8.96 3.88
N LYS A 28 -2.22 8.66 4.69
CA LYS A 28 -1.67 7.31 4.84
C LYS A 28 -2.73 6.33 5.36
N LEU A 29 -3.47 6.71 6.40
CA LEU A 29 -4.55 5.86 6.95
C LEU A 29 -5.68 5.64 5.95
N LYS A 30 -6.01 6.66 5.15
CA LYS A 30 -7.01 6.52 4.09
C LYS A 30 -6.53 5.56 3.01
N MET A 31 -5.29 5.69 2.56
CA MET A 31 -4.68 4.82 1.56
C MET A 31 -4.55 3.37 2.07
N ALA A 32 -4.10 3.17 3.31
CA ALA A 32 -4.01 1.84 3.93
C ALA A 32 -5.35 1.09 3.91
N ARG A 33 -6.47 1.77 4.21
CA ARG A 33 -7.81 1.19 4.15
C ARG A 33 -8.23 0.83 2.71
N GLN A 34 -7.78 1.58 1.71
CA GLN A 34 -8.04 1.22 0.31
C GLN A 34 -7.24 -0.02 -0.09
N LEU A 35 -5.96 -0.10 0.28
CA LEU A 35 -5.12 -1.27 0.03
C LEU A 35 -5.66 -2.53 0.72
N GLU A 36 -6.12 -2.40 1.96
CA GLU A 36 -6.82 -3.46 2.69
C GLU A 36 -8.09 -3.92 1.95
N ALA A 37 -8.92 -2.98 1.48
CA ALA A 37 -10.14 -3.29 0.73
C ALA A 37 -9.85 -4.02 -0.60
N LEU A 38 -8.70 -3.76 -1.21
CA LEU A 38 -8.19 -4.48 -2.39
C LEU A 38 -7.61 -5.86 -2.06
N ARG A 39 -7.48 -6.22 -0.78
CA ARG A 39 -6.97 -7.49 -0.29
C ARG A 39 -5.52 -7.77 -0.71
N VAL A 40 -4.68 -6.74 -0.69
CA VAL A 40 -3.23 -6.96 -0.78
C VAL A 40 -2.76 -7.80 0.42
N ASP A 41 -1.80 -8.68 0.22
CA ASP A 41 -1.35 -9.59 1.28
C ASP A 41 -0.46 -8.86 2.29
N ILE A 42 0.31 -7.86 1.84
CA ILE A 42 1.24 -7.08 2.67
C ILE A 42 1.24 -5.62 2.19
N ILE A 43 1.23 -4.68 3.14
CA ILE A 43 1.40 -3.24 2.92
C ILE A 43 2.69 -2.81 3.61
N GLU A 44 3.60 -2.17 2.87
CA GLU A 44 4.87 -1.61 3.35
C GLU A 44 4.78 -0.12 3.69
#